data_AF-A0A821W7T3-F1
#
_entry.id   AF-A0A821W7T3-F1
#
_cell.length_a   1.000
_cell.length_b   1.000
_cell.length_c   1.000
_cell.angle_alpha   90.00
_cell.angle_beta   90.00
_cell.angle_gamma   90.00
#
_symmetry.space_group_name_H-M   'P 1'
#
loop_
_entity.id
_entity.type
_entity.pdbx_description
1 polymer ?
#
loop_
_entity_poly.entity_id
_entity_poly.type
_entity_poly.pdbx_seq_one_letter_code
_entity_poly.pdbx_strand_id
1 'polypeptide(L)'
;MKEMLSKIPINDYYRKPDKIDLSTQAMRRLKKSYERFLYMATKYPPTNGYCFMHSTYAIDIIWHSHMQEPLKYTLDCIRLVGHIVDHTL
;
A
#
# COMPACT_ATOMS: atom_id res chain seq x y z
N MET A 1 -25.15 -11.25 -19.72
CA MET A 1 -23.80 -11.32 -19.11
C MET A 1 -23.76 -11.01 -17.61
N LYS A 2 -24.79 -10.37 -17.01
CA LYS A 2 -24.87 -10.07 -15.56
C LYS A 2 -25.24 -11.27 -14.68
N GLU A 3 -25.83 -12.33 -15.22
CA GLU A 3 -26.30 -13.46 -14.41
C GLU A 3 -25.26 -14.57 -14.15
N MET A 4 -24.23 -14.70 -14.99
CA MET A 4 -23.24 -15.80 -14.87
C MET A 4 -22.25 -15.64 -13.71
N LEU A 5 -22.06 -14.43 -13.19
CA LEU A 5 -21.12 -14.18 -12.09
C LEU A 5 -21.72 -14.43 -10.70
N SER A 6 -23.05 -14.64 -10.61
CA SER A 6 -23.77 -14.76 -9.33
C SER A 6 -23.73 -16.16 -8.70
N LYS A 7 -23.21 -17.18 -9.41
CA LYS A 7 -23.37 -18.58 -9.02
C LYS A 7 -22.07 -19.34 -8.75
N ILE A 8 -20.93 -18.67 -8.69
CA ILE A 8 -19.70 -19.30 -8.23
C ILE A 8 -19.55 -18.95 -6.75
N PRO A 9 -19.93 -19.83 -5.81
CA PRO A 9 -19.53 -19.64 -4.43
C PRO A 9 -18.01 -19.76 -4.39
N ILE A 10 -17.34 -18.62 -4.27
CA ILE A 10 -15.91 -18.57 -4.00
C ILE A 10 -15.72 -18.94 -2.53
N ASN A 11 -15.95 -20.22 -2.22
CA ASN A 11 -15.57 -20.81 -0.95
C ASN A 11 -14.07 -21.13 -1.06
N ASP A 12 -13.28 -20.66 -0.10
CA ASP A 12 -11.82 -20.88 0.05
C ASP A 12 -10.83 -19.93 -0.66
N TYR A 13 -11.26 -18.82 -1.27
CA TYR A 13 -10.30 -17.82 -1.78
C TYR A 13 -9.70 -16.94 -0.69
N TYR A 14 -10.42 -16.78 0.42
CA TYR A 14 -9.84 -16.22 1.63
C TYR A 14 -8.92 -17.27 2.23
N ARG A 15 -7.61 -17.09 2.04
CA ARG A 15 -6.59 -17.79 2.81
C ARG A 15 -7.00 -17.73 4.28
N LYS A 16 -7.17 -18.89 4.92
CA LYS A 16 -7.40 -18.95 6.37
C LYS A 16 -6.37 -18.04 7.04
N PRO A 17 -6.75 -17.19 8.00
CA PRO A 17 -5.85 -16.19 8.54
C PRO A 17 -4.75 -16.90 9.33
N ASP A 18 -3.69 -17.28 8.62
CA ASP A 18 -2.38 -17.51 9.20
C ASP A 18 -2.05 -16.20 9.90
N LYS A 19 -1.88 -16.22 11.22
CA LYS A 19 -1.50 -15.02 11.97
C LYS A 19 -0.25 -14.45 11.32
N ILE A 20 -0.38 -13.28 10.68
CA ILE A 20 0.75 -12.61 10.05
C ILE A 20 1.67 -12.14 11.18
N ASP A 21 2.84 -12.75 11.28
CA ASP A 21 3.85 -12.33 12.23
C ASP A 21 4.54 -11.05 11.74
N LEU A 22 4.07 -9.92 12.27
CA LEU A 22 4.62 -8.60 12.02
C LEU A 22 6.02 -8.41 12.62
N SER A 23 6.45 -9.30 13.52
CA SER A 23 7.78 -9.25 14.15
C SER A 23 8.88 -9.90 13.30
N THR A 24 8.54 -10.51 12.16
CA THR A 24 9.53 -11.12 11.27
C THR A 24 10.50 -10.09 10.70
N GLN A 25 11.73 -10.53 10.40
CA GLN A 25 12.71 -9.69 9.73
C GLN A 25 12.23 -9.23 8.35
N ALA A 26 11.47 -10.06 7.65
CA ALA A 26 10.87 -9.72 6.35
C ALA A 26 9.91 -8.53 6.48
N MET A 27 9.00 -8.55 7.46
CA MET A 27 8.06 -7.45 7.70
C MET A 27 8.76 -6.15 8.11
N ARG A 28 9.82 -6.23 8.92
CA ARG A 28 10.64 -5.05 9.25
C ARG A 28 11.32 -4.43 8.02
N ARG A 29 11.89 -5.26 7.14
CA ARG A 29 12.51 -4.79 5.89
C ARG A 29 11.48 -4.15 4.98
N LEU A 30 10.31 -4.77 4.87
CA LEU A 30 9.22 -4.29 4.05
C LEU A 30 8.67 -2.94 4.53
N LYS A 31 8.45 -2.77 5.84
CA LYS A 31 8.11 -1.47 6.45
C LYS A 31 9.14 -0.40 6.12
N LYS A 32 10.43 -0.71 6.25
CA LYS A 32 11.52 0.23 5.93
C LYS A 32 11.56 0.59 4.45
N SER A 33 11.27 -0.35 3.56
CA SER A 33 11.15 -0.09 2.12
C SER A 33 9.96 0.83 1.82
N TYR A 34 8.82 0.62 2.50
CA TYR A 34 7.65 1.49 2.38
C TYR A 34 7.94 2.93 2.86
N GLU A 35 8.59 3.10 4.01
CA GLU A 35 9.00 4.42 4.50
C GLU A 35 9.94 5.14 3.52
N ARG A 36 10.89 4.41 2.93
CA ARG A 36 11.79 4.95 1.90
C ARG A 36 11.05 5.35 0.63
N PHE A 37 10.06 4.55 0.22
CA PHE A 37 9.20 4.87 -0.90
C PHE A 37 8.46 6.19 -0.67
N LEU A 38 7.81 6.36 0.49
CA LEU A 38 7.14 7.62 0.84
C LEU A 38 8.09 8.82 0.78
N TYR A 39 9.29 8.68 1.36
CA TYR A 39 10.30 9.73 1.32
C TYR A 39 10.70 10.10 -0.12
N MET A 40 10.93 9.10 -0.97
CA MET A 40 11.32 9.34 -2.36
C MET A 40 10.19 9.98 -3.15
N ALA A 41 8.95 9.49 -2.99
CA ALA A 41 7.77 10.02 -3.66
C ALA A 41 7.55 11.50 -3.33
N THR A 42 7.77 11.87 -2.06
CA THR A 42 7.76 13.26 -1.61
C THR A 42 8.90 14.09 -2.20
N LYS A 43 10.13 13.57 -2.19
CA LYS A 43 11.32 14.35 -2.57
C LYS A 43 11.41 14.57 -4.07
N TYR A 44 10.92 13.63 -4.86
CA TYR A 44 11.00 13.63 -6.31
C TYR A 44 9.59 13.44 -6.89
N PRO A 45 8.71 14.46 -6.77
CA PRO A 45 7.39 14.39 -7.37
C PRO A 45 7.50 14.27 -8.90
N PRO A 46 6.53 13.64 -9.57
CA PRO A 46 6.53 13.47 -11.02
C PRO A 46 6.49 14.82 -11.72
N THR A 47 7.63 15.27 -12.22
CA THR A 47 7.73 16.39 -13.15
C THR A 47 7.42 15.89 -14.56
N ASN A 48 6.52 16.59 -15.27
CA ASN A 48 6.15 16.34 -16.67
C ASN A 48 5.43 15.00 -16.94
N GLY A 49 4.66 14.48 -15.98
CA GLY A 49 3.81 13.29 -16.20
C GLY A 49 4.54 11.95 -16.23
N TYR A 50 5.84 11.93 -15.92
CA TYR A 50 6.61 10.71 -15.71
C TYR A 50 6.80 10.47 -14.22
N CYS A 51 6.01 9.55 -13.64
CA CYS A 51 6.27 9.01 -12.32
C CYS A 51 7.20 7.80 -12.46
N PHE A 52 8.47 7.95 -12.07
CA PHE A 52 9.45 6.86 -12.11
C PHE A 52 9.31 5.85 -10.97
N MET A 53 8.24 5.96 -10.16
CA MET A 53 8.10 5.21 -8.93
C MET A 53 7.02 4.14 -9.05
N HIS A 54 7.20 3.17 -9.96
CA HIS A 54 6.43 1.94 -9.84
C HIS A 54 6.89 1.24 -8.56
N SER A 55 6.07 1.34 -7.51
CA SER A 55 6.34 0.66 -6.26
C SER A 55 6.40 -0.85 -6.53
N THR A 56 7.25 -1.59 -5.81
CA THR A 56 7.18 -3.05 -5.93
C THR A 56 5.81 -3.52 -5.50
N TYR A 57 5.30 -4.61 -6.05
CA TYR A 57 3.94 -5.13 -5.74
C TYR A 57 3.65 -5.21 -4.22
N ALA A 58 4.66 -5.55 -3.41
CA ALA A 58 4.51 -5.59 -1.96
C ALA A 58 4.36 -4.20 -1.30
N ILE A 59 5.03 -3.18 -1.83
CA ILE A 59 4.89 -1.79 -1.37
C ILE A 59 3.53 -1.26 -1.80
N ASP A 60 3.09 -1.57 -3.03
CA ASP A 60 1.80 -1.17 -3.57
C ASP A 60 0.64 -1.66 -2.70
N ILE A 61 0.64 -2.97 -2.37
CA ILE A 61 -0.36 -3.57 -1.49
C ILE A 61 -0.36 -2.89 -0.11
N ILE A 62 0.82 -2.65 0.47
CA ILE A 62 0.91 -2.02 1.80
C ILE A 62 0.39 -0.60 1.76
N TRP A 63 0.72 0.16 0.73
CA TRP A 63 0.27 1.52 0.59
C TRP A 63 -1.26 1.59 0.47
N HIS A 64 -1.84 0.78 -0.41
CA HIS A 64 -3.29 0.69 -0.60
C HIS A 64 -4.00 0.20 0.67
N SER A 65 -3.39 -0.74 1.40
CA SER A 65 -3.91 -1.23 2.69
C SER A 65 -3.86 -0.13 3.76
N HIS A 66 -2.80 0.67 3.80
CA HIS A 66 -2.66 1.78 4.74
C HIS A 66 -3.70 2.89 4.46
N MET A 67 -3.99 3.16 3.18
CA MET A 67 -5.04 4.10 2.77
C MET A 67 -6.45 3.69 3.20
N GLN A 68 -6.71 2.40 3.48
CA GLN A 68 -8.00 1.94 3.99
C GLN A 68 -8.32 2.44 5.41
N GLU A 69 -7.34 3.02 6.11
CA GLU A 69 -7.51 3.65 7.41
C GLU A 69 -7.10 5.13 7.32
N PRO A 70 -8.01 6.02 6.87
CA PRO A 70 -7.66 7.39 6.49
C PRO A 70 -7.06 8.22 7.64
N LEU A 71 -7.50 7.98 8.87
CA LEU A 71 -7.00 8.69 10.05
C LEU A 71 -5.54 8.33 10.35
N LYS A 72 -5.21 7.03 10.37
CA LYS A 72 -3.83 6.58 10.59
C LYS A 72 -2.94 6.99 9.42
N TYR A 73 -3.45 6.84 8.20
CA TYR A 73 -2.76 7.28 6.99
C TYR A 73 -2.35 8.75 7.05
N THR A 74 -3.31 9.62 7.36
CA THR A 74 -3.05 11.07 7.47
C THR A 74 -2.04 11.37 8.55
N LEU A 75 -2.20 10.81 9.76
CA LEU A 75 -1.27 11.02 10.86
C LEU A 75 0.16 10.57 10.51
N ASP A 76 0.29 9.40 9.89
CA ASP A 76 1.58 8.86 9.50
C ASP A 76 2.22 9.64 8.35
N CYS A 77 1.44 10.07 7.36
CA CYS A 77 1.92 10.94 6.29
C CYS A 77 2.43 12.28 6.82
N ILE A 78 1.65 12.95 7.68
CA ILE A 78 2.10 14.20 8.33
C ILE A 78 3.36 13.97 9.15
N ARG A 79 3.40 12.88 9.95
CA ARG A 79 4.55 12.55 10.80
C ARG A 79 5.82 12.22 10.01
N LEU A 80 5.70 11.50 8.90
CA LEU A 80 6.84 10.97 8.14
C LEU A 80 7.32 11.92 7.05
N VAL A 81 6.41 12.62 6.37
CA VAL A 81 6.71 13.44 5.17
C VAL A 81 6.06 14.83 5.18
N GLY A 82 5.30 15.19 6.21
CA GLY A 82 4.80 16.56 6.43
C GLY A 82 3.57 16.97 5.62
N HIS A 83 3.05 16.12 4.73
CA HIS A 83 1.84 16.34 3.94
C HIS A 83 1.23 14.98 3.55
N ILE A 84 -0.02 14.97 3.08
CA ILE A 84 -0.67 13.76 2.59
C ILE A 84 -0.10 13.42 1.21
N VAL A 85 0.32 12.17 1.03
CA VAL A 85 0.83 11.67 -0.26
C VAL A 85 -0.36 11.23 -1.11
N ASP A 86 -0.53 11.82 -2.29
CA ASP A 86 -1.62 11.46 -3.18
C ASP A 86 -1.33 10.12 -3.89
N HIS A 87 -2.37 9.32 -4.07
CA HIS A 87 -2.35 8.09 -4.86
C HIS A 87 -2.30 8.34 -6.37
N THR A 88 -2.59 9.56 -6.83
CA THR A 88 -2.54 9.91 -8.26
C THR A 88 -1.13 10.28 -8.75
N LEU A 89 -0.10 10.08 -7.92
CA LEU A 89 1.30 10.24 -8.30
C LEU A 89 1.68 9.30 -9.45
#